data_AF-A0AAD7I0M4-F1
#
_entry.id   AF-A0AAD7I0M4-F1
#
_cell.length_a   1.000
_cell.length_b   1.000
_cell.length_c   1.000
_cell.angle_alpha   90.00
_cell.angle_beta   90.00
_cell.angle_gamma   90.00
#
_symmetry.space_group_name_H-M   'P 1'
#
loop_
_entity.id
_entity.type
_entity.pdbx_description
1 polymer ?
#
loop_
_entity_poly.entity_id
_entity_poly.type
_entity_poly.pdbx_seq_one_letter_code
_entity_poly.pdbx_strand_id
1 'polypeptide(L)'
;MRDPHETIVRNALIFPADGSEPCITPMTFNEAGSEANPYGFYSVNVDLRPRYGARNMHAVRHMEWEATNQEDEIANGEYSLFHNISPKLPVNVSMARIVGVDLKKPGKRPLWRGDVVVVKTEKWPGPHIMGGGLHMDYLDIPTQALKLFTTRLIPYWYNSDHWLNFLQEERKYQMKKSGQFGNK
;
A
#
# COMPACT_ATOMS: atom_id res chain seq x y z
N MET A 1 -12.23 25.82 -0.18
CA MET A 1 -11.30 24.84 0.42
C MET A 1 -12.06 23.52 0.51
N ARG A 2 -11.43 22.41 0.13
CA ARG A 2 -12.09 21.09 0.08
C ARG A 2 -12.44 20.62 1.49
N ASP A 3 -13.56 19.94 1.66
CA ASP A 3 -13.88 19.24 2.90
C ASP A 3 -12.97 17.98 3.02
N PRO A 4 -12.24 17.77 4.14
CA PRO A 4 -11.38 16.60 4.28
C PRO A 4 -12.13 15.26 4.35
N HIS A 5 -13.45 15.28 4.59
CA HIS A 5 -14.32 14.10 4.56
C HIS A 5 -14.91 13.84 3.15
N GLU A 6 -14.71 14.76 2.20
CA GLU A 6 -15.23 14.62 0.84
C GLU A 6 -14.63 13.38 0.16
N THR A 7 -15.52 12.57 -0.42
CA THR A 7 -15.10 11.47 -1.29
C THR A 7 -14.48 12.02 -2.56
N ILE A 8 -13.25 11.59 -2.87
CA ILE A 8 -12.53 12.03 -4.07
C ILE A 8 -12.10 10.85 -4.93
N VAL A 9 -11.73 11.17 -6.16
CA VAL A 9 -11.09 10.24 -7.08
C VAL A 9 -9.72 10.78 -7.45
N ARG A 10 -8.69 9.95 -7.32
CA ARG A 10 -7.32 10.23 -7.75
C ARG A 10 -6.72 9.00 -8.42
N ASN A 11 -5.78 9.26 -9.32
CA ASN A 11 -5.01 8.23 -9.98
C ASN A 11 -4.00 7.62 -9.00
N ALA A 12 -4.08 6.30 -8.85
CA ALA A 12 -3.18 5.48 -8.07
C ALA A 12 -2.38 4.54 -8.99
N LEU A 13 -1.15 4.20 -8.60
CA LEU A 13 -0.34 3.20 -9.30
C LEU A 13 -0.60 1.83 -8.68
N ILE A 14 -0.90 0.87 -9.53
CA ILE A 14 -1.24 -0.50 -9.15
C ILE A 14 -0.18 -1.44 -9.70
N PHE A 15 0.24 -2.39 -8.87
CA PHE A 15 0.95 -3.59 -9.27
C PHE A 15 -0.02 -4.78 -9.13
N PRO A 16 -0.66 -5.21 -10.23
CA PRO A 16 -1.68 -6.25 -10.17
C PRO A 16 -1.11 -7.61 -9.77
N ALA A 17 -1.84 -8.34 -8.93
CA ALA A 17 -1.38 -9.63 -8.44
C ALA A 17 -1.29 -10.70 -9.52
N ASP A 18 -2.13 -10.60 -10.55
CA ASP A 18 -2.23 -11.55 -11.66
C ASP A 18 -1.01 -11.55 -12.60
N GLY A 19 -0.11 -10.57 -12.46
CA GLY A 19 1.09 -10.44 -13.26
C GLY A 19 0.95 -9.54 -14.49
N SER A 20 -0.22 -8.94 -14.70
CA SER A 20 -0.38 -7.88 -15.69
C SER A 20 0.55 -6.69 -15.42
N GLU A 21 0.75 -5.85 -16.44
CA GLU A 21 1.66 -4.71 -16.32
C GLU A 21 1.16 -3.71 -15.27
N PRO A 22 2.08 -3.13 -14.46
CA PRO A 22 1.70 -2.08 -13.54
C PRO A 22 1.03 -0.92 -14.29
N CYS A 23 -0.03 -0.37 -13.70
CA CYS A 23 -0.86 0.62 -14.37
C CYS A 23 -1.31 1.72 -13.42
N ILE A 24 -1.57 2.90 -13.98
CA ILE A 24 -2.16 4.01 -13.25
C ILE A 24 -3.66 4.00 -13.52
N THR A 25 -4.45 4.02 -12.46
CA THR A 25 -5.91 3.90 -12.57
C THR A 25 -6.62 4.80 -11.54
N PRO A 26 -7.78 5.37 -11.88
CA PRO A 26 -8.58 6.11 -10.92
C PRO A 26 -9.02 5.21 -9.76
N MET A 27 -8.85 5.69 -8.53
CA MET A 27 -9.35 5.05 -7.32
C MET A 27 -10.12 6.04 -6.46
N THR A 28 -11.12 5.51 -5.75
CA THR A 28 -11.93 6.28 -4.81
C THR A 28 -11.23 6.35 -3.45
N PHE A 29 -11.27 7.53 -2.84
CA PHE A 29 -10.81 7.81 -1.49
C PHE A 29 -12.01 8.31 -0.69
N ASN A 30 -12.34 7.62 0.40
CA ASN A 30 -13.54 7.89 1.19
C ASN A 30 -13.34 7.46 2.65
N GLU A 31 -14.28 7.85 3.52
CA GLU A 31 -14.25 7.51 4.95
C GLU A 31 -14.32 6.00 5.16
N ALA A 32 -15.19 5.31 4.41
CA ALA A 32 -15.37 3.87 4.54
C ALA A 32 -14.12 3.05 4.17
N GLY A 33 -13.26 3.58 3.29
CA GLY A 33 -11.94 3.06 2.99
C GLY A 33 -10.97 3.25 4.14
N SER A 34 -11.06 4.39 4.83
CA SER A 34 -10.29 4.65 6.06
C SER A 34 -10.72 3.73 7.21
N GLU A 35 -12.01 3.67 7.51
CA GLU A 35 -12.57 2.83 8.59
C GLU A 35 -12.24 1.34 8.41
N ALA A 36 -12.20 0.87 7.17
CA ALA A 36 -11.87 -0.52 6.88
C ALA A 36 -10.36 -0.81 6.96
N ASN A 37 -9.50 0.20 6.85
CA ASN A 37 -8.05 0.03 6.89
C ASN A 37 -7.58 0.05 8.36
N PRO A 38 -6.89 -1.00 8.85
CA PRO A 38 -6.30 -0.99 10.20
C PRO A 38 -5.28 0.14 10.42
N TYR A 39 -4.77 0.72 9.33
CA TYR A 39 -3.86 1.86 9.30
C TYR A 39 -4.53 3.11 8.70
N GLY A 40 -5.86 3.16 8.70
CA GLY A 40 -6.64 4.35 8.35
C GLY A 40 -6.59 5.36 9.47
N PHE A 41 -5.57 6.23 9.47
CA PHE A 41 -5.45 7.32 10.44
C PHE A 41 -6.06 8.64 9.95
N TYR A 42 -6.44 8.68 8.67
CA TYR A 42 -6.94 9.89 8.00
C TYR A 42 -8.46 9.88 7.86
N SER A 43 -9.09 11.06 7.75
CA SER A 43 -10.55 11.15 7.58
C SER A 43 -11.04 10.38 6.35
N VAL A 44 -10.31 10.42 5.24
CA VAL A 44 -10.53 9.58 4.06
C VAL A 44 -9.26 8.81 3.73
N ASN A 45 -9.40 7.63 3.12
CA ASN A 45 -8.28 6.83 2.62
C ASN A 45 -8.69 6.10 1.33
N VAL A 46 -7.70 5.61 0.57
CA VAL A 46 -7.95 4.82 -0.63
C VAL A 46 -8.80 3.59 -0.29
N ASP A 47 -9.88 3.39 -1.06
CA ASP A 47 -10.78 2.28 -0.84
C ASP A 47 -10.22 0.98 -1.45
N LEU A 48 -9.62 0.16 -0.60
CA LEU A 48 -8.99 -1.10 -0.98
C LEU A 48 -9.95 -2.30 -0.95
N ARG A 49 -11.20 -2.09 -0.48
CA ARG A 49 -12.18 -3.17 -0.32
C ARG A 49 -12.54 -3.84 -1.65
N PRO A 50 -12.71 -3.13 -2.78
CA PRO A 50 -12.96 -3.76 -4.07
C PRO A 50 -11.82 -4.67 -4.54
N ARG A 51 -10.58 -4.41 -4.09
CA ARG A 51 -9.37 -5.12 -4.50
C ARG A 51 -9.10 -6.36 -3.65
N TYR A 52 -9.22 -6.23 -2.33
CA TYR A 52 -8.86 -7.30 -1.40
C TYR A 52 -10.07 -8.08 -0.88
N GLY A 53 -11.27 -7.50 -1.00
CA GLY A 53 -12.47 -7.98 -0.33
C GLY A 53 -12.48 -7.65 1.16
N ALA A 54 -13.65 -7.35 1.70
CA ALA A 54 -13.83 -6.94 3.11
C ALA A 54 -13.16 -7.90 4.12
N ARG A 55 -13.18 -9.21 3.83
CA ARG A 55 -12.59 -10.24 4.71
C ARG A 55 -11.07 -10.17 4.84
N ASN A 56 -10.36 -9.53 3.92
CA ASN A 56 -8.90 -9.44 3.95
C ASN A 56 -8.38 -8.05 4.37
N MET A 57 -9.27 -7.11 4.68
CA MET A 57 -8.88 -5.73 5.04
C MET A 57 -8.01 -5.68 6.31
N HIS A 58 -8.27 -6.54 7.30
CA HIS A 58 -7.46 -6.66 8.52
C HIS A 58 -5.98 -7.03 8.28
N ALA A 59 -5.67 -7.57 7.11
CA ALA A 59 -4.32 -7.98 6.71
C ALA A 59 -3.65 -6.98 5.75
N VAL A 60 -4.27 -5.81 5.53
CA VAL A 60 -3.64 -4.68 4.82
C VAL A 60 -2.51 -4.12 5.68
N ARG A 61 -1.41 -3.75 5.03
CA ARG A 61 -0.26 -3.07 5.59
C ARG A 61 0.05 -1.85 4.75
N HIS A 62 0.63 -0.87 5.41
CA HIS A 62 0.92 0.44 4.87
C HIS A 62 2.39 0.76 5.11
N MET A 63 2.96 1.50 4.17
CA MET A 63 4.27 2.09 4.30
C MET A 63 4.30 3.46 3.67
N GLU A 64 5.14 4.31 4.23
CA GLU A 64 5.41 5.64 3.72
C GLU A 64 6.82 5.69 3.12
N TRP A 65 6.96 6.45 2.05
CA TRP A 65 8.24 6.72 1.44
C TRP A 65 8.30 8.12 0.86
N GLU A 66 9.39 8.83 1.14
CA GLU A 66 9.67 10.14 0.57
C GLU A 66 10.64 10.00 -0.60
N ALA A 67 10.21 10.41 -1.79
CA ALA A 67 11.07 10.52 -2.96
C ALA A 67 11.68 11.92 -3.02
N THR A 68 13.01 12.01 -2.92
CA THR A 68 13.75 13.26 -3.08
C THR A 68 14.79 13.13 -4.19
N ASN A 69 15.16 14.25 -4.81
CA ASN A 69 16.19 14.31 -5.87
C ASN A 69 15.95 13.34 -7.04
N GLN A 70 14.70 13.24 -7.51
CA GLN A 70 14.38 12.51 -8.72
C GLN A 70 14.79 13.29 -9.97
N GLU A 71 15.10 12.57 -11.05
CA GLU A 71 15.42 13.15 -12.37
C GLU A 71 14.27 14.03 -12.88
N ASP A 72 13.03 13.59 -12.65
CA ASP A 72 11.83 14.39 -12.89
C ASP A 72 11.29 14.89 -11.55
N GLU A 73 11.25 16.21 -11.39
CA GLU A 73 10.86 16.88 -10.15
C GLU A 73 9.41 16.55 -9.75
N ILE A 74 8.53 16.24 -10.72
CA ILE A 74 7.14 15.86 -10.44
C ILE A 74 7.06 14.55 -9.65
N ALA A 75 8.08 13.69 -9.75
CA ALA A 75 8.18 12.43 -9.04
C ALA A 75 8.68 12.60 -7.60
N ASN A 76 9.15 13.79 -7.20
CA ASN A 76 9.43 14.07 -5.79
C ASN A 76 8.14 14.13 -4.96
N GLY A 77 8.26 13.87 -3.67
CA GLY A 77 7.19 13.97 -2.68
C GLY A 77 6.95 12.69 -1.90
N GLU A 78 5.90 12.69 -1.09
CA GLU A 78 5.53 11.57 -0.23
C GLU A 78 4.61 10.59 -0.97
N TYR A 79 4.85 9.30 -0.72
CA TYR A 79 4.07 8.21 -1.27
C TYR A 79 3.66 7.26 -0.16
N SER A 80 2.42 6.78 -0.24
CA SER A 80 1.92 5.69 0.58
C SER A 80 1.75 4.45 -0.27
N LEU A 81 2.33 3.34 0.19
CA LEU A 81 2.22 2.01 -0.42
C LEU A 81 1.37 1.11 0.46
N PHE A 82 0.31 0.56 -0.11
CA PHE A 82 -0.58 -0.40 0.54
C PHE A 82 -0.41 -1.78 -0.09
N HIS A 83 -0.25 -2.79 0.76
CA HIS A 83 -0.18 -4.18 0.34
C HIS A 83 -0.90 -5.08 1.33
N ASN A 84 -1.15 -6.33 0.97
CA ASN A 84 -1.76 -7.30 1.87
C ASN A 84 -0.77 -8.41 2.25
N ILE A 85 -0.95 -9.01 3.43
CA ILE A 85 -0.18 -10.16 3.91
C ILE A 85 -1.03 -11.42 4.12
N SER A 86 -2.32 -11.37 3.79
CA SER A 86 -3.23 -12.50 3.92
C SER A 86 -2.79 -13.66 3.02
N PRO A 87 -2.63 -14.88 3.56
CA PRO A 87 -2.31 -16.06 2.75
C PRO A 87 -3.46 -16.46 1.81
N LYS A 88 -4.66 -15.91 2.01
CA LYS A 88 -5.84 -16.14 1.17
C LYS A 88 -5.79 -15.38 -0.15
N LEU A 89 -4.90 -14.39 -0.28
CA LEU A 89 -4.67 -13.65 -1.51
C LEU A 89 -3.52 -14.29 -2.31
N PRO A 90 -3.56 -14.22 -3.65
CA PRO A 90 -2.49 -14.76 -4.49
C PRO A 90 -1.17 -14.03 -4.23
N VAL A 91 -0.06 -14.71 -4.51
CA VAL A 91 1.25 -14.04 -4.61
C VAL A 91 1.17 -12.98 -5.70
N ASN A 92 1.72 -11.80 -5.44
CA ASN A 92 1.78 -10.75 -6.45
C ASN A 92 2.86 -11.07 -7.49
N VAL A 93 2.42 -11.56 -8.65
CA VAL A 93 3.30 -11.97 -9.75
C VAL A 93 4.03 -10.78 -10.38
N SER A 94 3.37 -9.62 -10.47
CA SER A 94 3.96 -8.40 -11.01
C SER A 94 5.16 -7.95 -10.18
N MET A 95 5.00 -7.90 -8.86
CA MET A 95 6.07 -7.57 -7.92
C MET A 95 7.20 -8.60 -7.97
N ALA A 96 6.89 -9.91 -8.00
CA ALA A 96 7.89 -10.97 -8.10
C ALA A 96 8.75 -10.83 -9.37
N ARG A 97 8.13 -10.50 -10.52
CA ARG A 97 8.82 -10.23 -11.77
C ARG A 97 9.76 -9.03 -11.65
N ILE A 98 9.30 -7.92 -11.07
CA ILE A 98 10.11 -6.71 -10.87
C ILE A 98 11.38 -7.00 -10.06
N VAL A 99 11.27 -7.84 -9.02
CA VAL A 99 12.42 -8.19 -8.16
C VAL A 99 13.19 -9.42 -8.63
N GLY A 100 12.86 -9.97 -9.81
CA GLY A 100 13.58 -11.10 -10.42
C GLY A 100 13.40 -12.44 -9.71
N VAL A 101 12.29 -12.67 -9.02
CA VAL A 101 12.01 -13.93 -8.31
C VAL A 101 11.33 -14.94 -9.22
N ASP A 102 11.95 -16.11 -9.39
CA ASP A 102 11.31 -17.27 -10.03
C ASP A 102 10.29 -17.90 -9.08
N LEU A 103 9.00 -17.75 -9.39
CA LEU A 103 7.90 -18.31 -8.60
C LEU A 103 7.86 -19.85 -8.60
N LYS A 104 8.54 -20.52 -9.54
CA LYS A 104 8.69 -22.00 -9.53
C LYS A 104 9.75 -22.46 -8.54
N LYS A 105 10.69 -21.60 -8.19
CA LYS A 105 11.77 -21.85 -7.24
C LYS A 105 11.89 -20.65 -6.29
N PRO A 106 10.84 -20.35 -5.51
CA PRO A 106 10.83 -19.17 -4.69
C PRO A 106 11.96 -19.26 -3.66
N GLY A 107 12.72 -18.18 -3.52
CA GLY A 107 13.72 -18.06 -2.46
C GLY A 107 13.08 -18.04 -1.07
N LYS A 108 13.92 -17.86 -0.04
CA LYS A 108 13.43 -17.79 1.35
C LYS A 108 12.72 -16.46 1.68
N ARG A 109 12.92 -15.42 0.86
CA ARG A 109 12.32 -14.11 1.08
C ARG A 109 10.82 -14.15 0.77
N PRO A 110 9.97 -13.64 1.68
CA PRO A 110 8.53 -13.58 1.47
C PRO A 110 8.14 -12.58 0.37
N LEU A 111 7.02 -12.85 -0.30
CA LEU A 111 6.46 -12.05 -1.38
C LEU A 111 5.16 -11.36 -0.96
N TRP A 112 4.87 -10.23 -1.60
CA TRP A 112 3.60 -9.50 -1.45
C TRP A 112 2.39 -10.37 -1.87
N ARG A 113 1.24 -10.10 -1.26
CA ARG A 113 -0.03 -10.78 -1.54
C ARG A 113 -1.08 -9.78 -2.00
N GLY A 114 -1.89 -10.20 -2.98
CA GLY A 114 -2.87 -9.33 -3.63
C GLY A 114 -2.22 -8.19 -4.41
N ASP A 115 -3.05 -7.29 -4.93
CA ASP A 115 -2.56 -6.09 -5.59
C ASP A 115 -1.71 -5.27 -4.61
N VAL A 116 -0.75 -4.51 -5.14
CA VAL A 116 -0.07 -3.45 -4.39
C VAL A 116 -0.52 -2.12 -4.96
N VAL A 117 -0.94 -1.21 -4.07
CA VAL A 117 -1.49 0.09 -4.45
C VAL A 117 -0.60 1.19 -3.91
N VAL A 118 -0.22 2.13 -4.75
CA VAL A 118 0.63 3.27 -4.42
C VAL A 118 -0.15 4.54 -4.71
N VAL A 119 -0.18 5.44 -3.74
CA VAL A 119 -0.79 6.77 -3.85
C VAL A 119 0.23 7.84 -3.50
N LYS A 120 0.09 9.02 -4.10
CA LYS A 120 0.90 10.19 -3.76
C LYS A 120 0.15 11.02 -2.72
N THR A 121 0.86 11.47 -1.70
CA THR A 121 0.30 12.18 -0.55
C THR A 121 1.03 13.50 -0.33
N GLU A 122 0.34 14.46 0.27
CA GLU A 122 0.94 15.65 0.85
C GLU A 122 0.20 16.08 2.11
N LYS A 123 0.90 16.83 2.96
CA LYS A 123 0.31 17.38 4.18
C LYS A 123 -0.95 18.19 3.84
N TRP A 124 -2.03 17.91 4.58
CA TRP A 124 -3.27 18.64 4.44
C TRP A 124 -3.08 20.16 4.55
N PRO A 125 -3.49 20.94 3.53
CA PRO A 125 -3.31 22.39 3.52
C PRO A 125 -4.41 23.16 4.27
N GLY A 126 -5.49 22.49 4.66
CA GLY A 126 -6.63 23.11 5.34
C GLY A 126 -6.47 23.22 6.86
N PRO A 127 -7.45 23.83 7.56
CA PRO A 127 -7.43 23.93 9.01
C PRO A 127 -7.44 22.54 9.65
N HIS A 128 -6.82 22.44 10.81
CA HIS A 128 -6.92 21.24 11.65
C HIS A 128 -8.37 21.12 12.16
N ILE A 129 -9.06 20.03 11.84
CA ILE A 129 -10.44 19.82 12.29
C ILE A 129 -10.41 19.05 13.61
N MET A 130 -10.83 19.71 14.69
CA MET A 130 -10.95 19.10 16.02
C MET A 130 -12.00 17.98 15.97
N GLY A 131 -11.61 16.75 16.31
CA GLY A 131 -12.52 15.60 16.48
C GLY A 131 -12.72 14.69 15.26
N GLY A 132 -11.95 14.84 14.17
CA GLY A 132 -12.20 14.16 12.88
C GLY A 132 -11.09 13.24 12.32
N GLY A 133 -10.09 12.84 13.12
CA GLY A 133 -8.92 12.08 12.66
C GLY A 133 -7.82 12.98 12.06
N LEU A 134 -6.68 12.41 11.63
CA LEU A 134 -5.68 13.17 10.87
C LEU A 134 -6.22 13.48 9.47
N HIS A 135 -5.60 14.41 8.75
CA HIS A 135 -5.95 14.71 7.36
C HIS A 135 -4.71 14.58 6.47
N MET A 136 -4.92 14.02 5.28
CA MET A 136 -3.92 13.90 4.23
C MET A 136 -4.57 14.39 2.94
N ASP A 137 -3.83 15.14 2.12
CA ASP A 137 -4.28 15.39 0.76
C ASP A 137 -3.70 14.35 -0.19
N TYR A 138 -4.55 13.88 -1.10
CA TYR A 138 -4.18 12.85 -2.08
C TYR A 138 -4.09 13.48 -3.45
N LEU A 139 -2.96 13.21 -4.11
CA LEU A 139 -2.62 13.74 -5.43
C LEU A 139 -2.71 12.64 -6.47
N ASP A 140 -2.89 13.04 -7.73
CA ASP A 140 -2.72 12.11 -8.85
C ASP A 140 -1.27 11.66 -8.91
N ILE A 141 -1.07 10.34 -8.99
CA ILE A 141 0.28 9.82 -9.14
C ILE A 141 0.84 10.19 -10.53
N PRO A 142 2.06 10.76 -10.62
CA PRO A 142 2.66 11.07 -11.90
C PRO A 142 3.07 9.79 -12.63
N THR A 143 2.99 9.79 -13.97
CA THR A 143 3.39 8.65 -14.80
C THR A 143 4.83 8.19 -14.56
N GLN A 144 5.72 9.12 -14.21
CA GLN A 144 7.13 8.90 -13.91
C GLN A 144 7.36 8.11 -12.63
N ALA A 145 6.39 8.09 -11.70
CA ALA A 145 6.45 7.26 -10.51
C ALA A 145 6.55 5.78 -10.88
N LEU A 146 5.99 5.34 -12.01
CA LEU A 146 6.11 3.95 -12.44
C LEU A 146 7.57 3.50 -12.55
N LYS A 147 8.40 4.28 -13.25
CA LYS A 147 9.84 3.98 -13.42
C LYS A 147 10.55 4.00 -12.06
N LEU A 148 10.23 4.99 -11.23
CA LEU A 148 10.78 5.12 -9.88
C LEU A 148 10.54 3.88 -9.03
N PHE A 149 9.29 3.43 -8.96
CA PHE A 149 8.91 2.29 -8.12
C PHE A 149 9.47 0.98 -8.65
N THR A 150 9.37 0.74 -9.96
CA THR A 150 9.83 -0.50 -10.59
C THR A 150 11.35 -0.66 -10.56
N THR A 151 12.11 0.41 -10.76
CA THR A 151 13.58 0.32 -10.90
C THR A 151 14.34 0.56 -9.60
N ARG A 152 13.77 1.33 -8.66
CA ARG A 152 14.47 1.72 -7.43
C ARG A 152 13.76 1.20 -6.19
N LEU A 153 12.54 1.67 -5.91
CA LEU A 153 11.93 1.47 -4.60
C LEU A 153 11.61 0.00 -4.32
N ILE A 154 10.89 -0.66 -5.22
CA ILE A 154 10.45 -2.05 -5.02
C ILE A 154 11.65 -3.00 -4.88
N PRO A 155 12.67 -2.96 -5.76
CA PRO A 155 13.89 -3.74 -5.58
C PRO A 155 14.64 -3.42 -4.30
N TYR A 156 14.81 -2.13 -3.97
CA TYR A 156 15.49 -1.71 -2.74
C TYR A 156 14.79 -2.28 -1.51
N TRP A 157 13.46 -2.09 -1.43
CA TRP A 157 12.68 -2.51 -0.30
C TRP A 157 12.64 -4.03 -0.17
N TYR A 158 12.44 -4.77 -1.26
CA TYR A 158 12.47 -6.24 -1.25
C TYR A 158 13.75 -6.81 -0.66
N ASN A 159 14.88 -6.19 -1.00
CA ASN A 159 16.22 -6.63 -0.61
C ASN A 159 16.66 -6.08 0.74
N SER A 160 15.96 -5.10 1.29
CA SER A 160 16.22 -4.57 2.63
C SER A 160 15.97 -5.63 3.71
N ASP A 161 16.72 -5.53 4.81
CA ASP A 161 16.44 -6.33 6.01
C ASP A 161 15.19 -5.83 6.73
N HIS A 162 14.82 -4.56 6.52
CA HIS A 162 13.62 -3.97 7.07
C HIS A 162 12.36 -4.73 6.63
N TRP A 163 12.23 -5.03 5.34
CA TRP A 163 11.12 -5.84 4.82
C TRP A 163 11.07 -7.23 5.44
N LEU A 164 12.22 -7.88 5.57
CA LEU A 164 12.31 -9.22 6.15
C LEU A 164 11.90 -9.20 7.63
N ASN A 165 12.40 -8.25 8.39
CA ASN A 165 12.10 -8.09 9.81
C ASN A 165 10.62 -7.77 10.04
N PHE A 166 10.08 -6.83 9.27
CA PHE A 166 8.66 -6.47 9.30
C PHE A 166 7.76 -7.70 9.13
N LEU A 167 8.01 -8.53 8.10
CA LEU A 167 7.20 -9.72 7.88
C LEU A 167 7.41 -10.82 8.90
N GLN A 168 8.59 -10.93 9.50
CA GLN A 168 8.84 -11.86 10.61
C GLN A 168 8.05 -11.45 11.85
N GLU A 169 8.02 -10.16 12.18
CA GLU A 169 7.22 -9.63 13.28
C GLU A 169 5.73 -9.84 13.06
N GLU A 170 5.24 -9.59 11.84
CA GLU A 170 3.86 -9.85 11.46
C GLU A 170 3.47 -11.33 11.60
N ARG A 171 4.34 -12.25 11.16
CA ARG A 171 4.11 -13.68 11.37
C ARG A 171 4.04 -14.04 12.86
N LYS A 172 4.95 -13.50 13.69
CA LYS A 172 4.93 -13.71 15.14
C LYS A 172 3.64 -13.18 15.76
N TYR A 173 3.18 -12.01 15.33
CA TYR A 173 1.93 -11.42 15.81
C TYR A 173 0.71 -12.28 15.45
N GLN A 174 0.63 -12.77 14.22
CA GLN A 174 -0.45 -13.66 13.81
C GLN A 174 -0.46 -14.99 14.57
N MET A 175 0.71 -15.60 14.80
CA MET A 175 0.81 -16.84 15.58
C MET A 175 0.36 -16.66 17.04
N LYS A 176 0.71 -15.53 17.67
CA LYS A 176 0.26 -15.19 19.02
C LYS A 176 -1.25 -15.03 19.09
N LYS A 177 -1.86 -14.36 18.10
CA LYS A 177 -3.32 -14.24 18.01
C LYS A 177 -4.00 -15.61 17.80
N SER A 178 -3.50 -16.47 16.91
CA SER A 178 -4.10 -17.80 16.70
C SER A 178 -3.98 -18.71 17.93
N GLY A 179 -2.89 -18.58 18.71
CA GLY A 179 -2.71 -19.32 19.96
C GLY A 179 -3.64 -18.88 21.09
N GLN A 180 -4.15 -17.64 21.06
CA GLN A 180 -5.13 -17.13 22.04
C GLN A 180 -6.57 -17.60 21.77
N PHE A 181 -6.90 -18.02 20.54
CA PHE A 181 -8.22 -18.54 20.17
C PHE A 181 -8.30 -20.08 20.08
N GLY A 182 -7.21 -20.78 20.42
CA GLY A 182 -7.12 -22.25 20.36
C GLY A 182 -7.53 -23.01 21.63
N ASN A 183 -8.03 -22.32 22.66
CA ASN A 183 -8.57 -22.95 23.87
C ASN A 183 -10.06 -22.61 24.03
N LYS A 184 -10.92 -23.36 23.35
CA LYS A 184 -12.29 -23.66 23.80
C LYS A 184 -12.66 -25.06 23.36
#